data_AF-A0A9W4T8V0-F1
#
_entry.id   AF-A0A9W4T8V0-F1
#
_cell.length_a   1.000
_cell.length_b   1.000
_cell.length_c   1.000
_cell.angle_alpha   90.00
_cell.angle_beta   90.00
_cell.angle_gamma   90.00
#
_symmetry.space_group_name_H-M   'P 1'
#
loop_
_entity.id
_entity.type
_entity.pdbx_description
1 polymer ?
#
loop_
_entity_poly.entity_id
_entity_poly.type
_entity_poly.pdbx_seq_one_letter_code
_entity_poly.pdbx_strand_id
1 'polypeptide(L)' 'LDAPAVVLFKWTVNAARELICLRRDNHDDFEFIPNNCHERIWRTISNQLFINKEFAASFSQ' A
#
# COMPACT_ATOMS: atom_id res chain seq x y z
N LEU A 1 -24.50 -17.10 17.69
CA LEU A 1 -24.31 -16.23 16.52
C LEU A 1 -22.93 -15.60 16.67
N ASP A 2 -21.90 -16.29 16.17
CA ASP A 2 -20.55 -15.74 16.18
C ASP A 2 -20.49 -14.56 15.20
N ALA A 3 -20.05 -13.40 15.69
CA ALA A 3 -19.85 -12.24 14.86
C ALA A 3 -18.78 -12.53 13.80
N PRO A 4 -18.91 -12.03 12.55
CA PRO A 4 -17.90 -12.24 11.53
C PRO A 4 -16.57 -11.69 12.04
N ALA A 5 -15.54 -12.55 12.05
CA ALA A 5 -14.20 -12.16 12.47
C ALA A 5 -13.73 -11.00 11.57
N VAL A 6 -13.64 -9.80 12.15
CA VAL A 6 -13.09 -8.63 11.46
C VAL A 6 -11.62 -8.92 11.23
N VAL A 7 -11.24 -9.19 9.99
CA VAL A 7 -9.83 -9.29 9.59
C VAL A 7 -9.24 -7.89 9.65
N LEU A 8 -8.66 -7.55 10.80
CA LEU A 8 -7.91 -6.32 10.98
C LEU A 8 -6.69 -6.38 10.07
N PHE A 9 -6.56 -5.37 9.21
CA PHE A 9 -5.36 -5.17 8.43
C PHE A 9 -4.16 -5.05 9.39
N LYS A 10 -3.19 -5.95 9.26
CA LYS A 10 -1.96 -5.93 10.05
C LYS A 10 -0.78 -5.57 9.15
N TRP A 11 -0.07 -4.50 9.51
CA TRP A 11 1.20 -4.17 8.87
C TRP A 11 2.23 -5.26 9.21
N THR A 12 2.76 -5.90 8.17
CA THR A 12 3.98 -6.72 8.28
C THR A 12 5.19 -5.84 8.03
N VAL A 13 6.37 -6.27 8.50
CA VAL A 13 7.64 -5.54 8.25
C VAL A 13 7.89 -5.37 6.75
N ASN A 14 7.61 -6.41 5.96
CA ASN A 14 7.78 -6.35 4.50
C ASN A 14 6.81 -5.35 3.86
N ALA A 15 5.53 -5.37 4.25
CA ALA A 15 4.56 -4.41 3.74
C ALA A 15 4.92 -2.95 4.09
N ALA A 16 5.45 -2.73 5.31
CA ALA A 16 5.90 -1.40 5.71
C ALA A 16 7.13 -0.94 4.91
N ARG A 17 8.09 -1.83 4.67
CA ARG A 17 9.27 -1.54 3.81
C ARG A 17 8.84 -1.18 2.40
N GLU A 18 7.91 -1.93 1.85
CA GLU A 18 7.40 -1.70 0.50
C GLU A 18 6.64 -0.37 0.38
N LEU A 19 5.79 -0.03 1.36
CA LEU A 19 5.17 1.29 1.42
C LEU A 19 6.21 2.41 1.43
N ILE A 20 7.29 2.27 2.22
CA ILE A 20 8.36 3.28 2.30
C ILE A 20 9.08 3.42 0.96
N CYS A 21 9.38 2.31 0.27
CA CYS A 21 9.97 2.34 -1.06
C CYS A 21 9.05 3.05 -2.06
N LEU A 22 7.78 2.62 -2.17
CA LEU A 22 6.82 3.22 -3.09
C LEU A 22 6.63 4.72 -2.83
N ARG A 23 6.56 5.15 -1.56
CA ARG A 23 6.50 6.58 -1.23
C ARG A 23 7.76 7.31 -1.65
N ARG A 24 8.95 6.73 -1.44
CA ARG A 24 10.23 7.32 -1.84
C ARG A 24 10.36 7.43 -3.36
N ASP A 25 9.85 6.44 -4.10
CA ASP A 25 9.84 6.47 -5.57
C ASP A 25 8.93 7.58 -6.11
N ASN A 26 7.90 7.97 -5.35
CA ASN A 26 7.02 9.09 -5.64
C ASN A 26 7.47 10.40 -4.92
N HIS A 27 8.71 10.49 -4.44
CA HIS A 27 9.15 11.65 -3.65
C HIS A 27 8.94 12.98 -4.36
N ASP A 28 9.31 13.04 -5.63
CA ASP A 28 9.20 14.24 -6.48
C ASP A 28 7.74 14.63 -6.66
N ASP A 29 6.83 13.67 -6.83
CA ASP A 29 5.40 13.95 -6.94
C ASP A 29 4.86 14.63 -5.67
N PHE A 30 5.32 14.22 -4.49
CA PHE A 30 4.95 14.89 -3.24
C PHE A 30 5.58 16.27 -3.06
N GLU A 31 6.68 16.56 -3.73
CA GLU A 31 7.37 17.86 -3.68
C GLU A 31 6.79 18.86 -4.67
N PHE A 32 6.51 18.42 -5.90
CA PHE A 32 6.18 19.31 -7.02
C PHE A 32 4.69 19.34 -7.36
N ILE A 33 3.91 18.32 -6.97
CA ILE A 33 2.47 18.30 -7.25
C ILE A 33 1.71 18.95 -6.09
N PRO A 34 0.72 19.82 -6.38
CA PRO A 34 -0.14 20.39 -5.36
C PRO A 34 -0.81 19.33 -4.47
N ASN A 35 -0.92 19.64 -3.17
CA ASN A 35 -1.44 18.72 -2.15
C ASN A 35 -2.84 18.15 -2.46
N ASN A 36 -3.69 18.90 -3.19
CA ASN A 36 -5.01 18.42 -3.59
C ASN A 36 -4.97 17.21 -4.54
N CYS A 37 -3.82 16.91 -5.16
CA CYS A 37 -3.61 15.72 -5.98
C CYS A 37 -2.93 14.57 -5.21
N HIS A 38 -2.47 14.78 -3.97
CA HIS A 38 -1.76 13.75 -3.19
C HIS A 38 -2.64 12.54 -2.88
N GLU A 39 -3.95 12.74 -2.76
CA GLU A 39 -4.91 11.63 -2.61
C GLU A 39 -4.81 10.62 -3.75
N ARG A 40 -4.65 11.11 -5.00
CA ARG A 40 -4.50 10.26 -6.17
C ARG A 40 -3.19 9.48 -6.13
N ILE A 41 -2.10 10.12 -5.70
CA ILE A 41 -0.78 9.48 -5.55
C ILE A 41 -0.85 8.38 -4.49
N TRP A 42 -1.45 8.66 -3.34
CA TRP A 42 -1.68 7.67 -2.29
C TRP A 42 -2.54 6.49 -2.74
N ARG A 43 -3.57 6.76 -3.56
CA ARG A 43 -4.41 5.70 -4.16
C ARG A 43 -3.58 4.79 -5.07
N THR A 44 -2.70 5.35 -5.90
CA THR A 44 -1.79 4.56 -6.74
C THR A 44 -0.84 3.69 -5.90
N ILE A 45 -0.22 4.27 -4.87
CA ILE A 45 0.67 3.53 -3.94
C ILE A 45 -0.09 2.38 -3.25
N SER A 46 -1.32 2.64 -2.78
CA SER A 46 -2.15 1.62 -2.15
C SER A 46 -2.48 0.47 -3.09
N ASN A 47 -2.82 0.77 -4.35
CA ASN A 47 -3.12 -0.26 -5.35
C ASN A 47 -1.89 -1.12 -5.65
N GLN A 48 -0.71 -0.50 -5.80
CA GLN A 48 0.54 -1.23 -6.01
C GLN A 48 0.88 -2.13 -4.83
N LEU A 49 0.74 -1.63 -3.60
CA LEU A 49 0.98 -2.42 -2.39
C LEU A 49 0.02 -3.61 -2.27
N PHE A 50 -1.24 -3.45 -2.69
CA PHE A 50 -2.22 -4.54 -2.69
C PHE A 50 -1.88 -5.60 -3.75
N ILE A 51 -1.60 -5.17 -4.98
CA ILE A 51 -1.21 -6.05 -6.10
C ILE A 51 0.04 -6.87 -5.72
N ASN A 52 1.09 -6.22 -5.20
CA ASN A 52 2.33 -6.91 -4.84
C ASN A 52 2.12 -7.93 -3.71
N LYS A 53 1.20 -7.66 -2.77
CA LYS A 53 0.79 -8.65 -1.76
C LYS A 53 0.06 -9.84 -2.37
N GLU A 54 -0.88 -9.61 -3.28
CA GLU A 54 -1.60 -10.72 -3.95
C GLU A 54 -0.65 -11.59 -4.78
N PHE A 55 0.28 -10.97 -5.51
CA PHE A 55 1.33 -11.70 -6.21
C PHE A 55 2.20 -12.50 -5.23
N ALA A 56 2.70 -11.89 -4.15
CA ALA A 56 3.51 -12.60 -3.16
C ALA A 56 2.76 -13.78 -2.50
N ALA A 57 1.45 -13.65 -2.27
CA ALA A 57 0.61 -14.73 -1.76
C ALA A 57 0.44 -15.87 -2.79
N SER A 58 0.29 -15.54 -4.07
CA SER A 58 0.10 -16.53 -5.15
C SER A 58 1.33 -17.42 -5.40
N PHE A 59 2.53 -16.97 -5.07
CA PHE A 59 3.77 -17.78 -5.15
C PHE A 59 4.05 -18.62 -3.89
N SER A 60 3.20 -18.51 -2.87
CA SER A 60 3.35 -19.25 -1.61
C SER A 60 2.43 -20.49 -1.53
N GLN A 61 1.73 -20.84 -2.62
CA GLN A 61 0.96 -22.08 -2.78
C GLN A 61 1.73 -23.11 -3.60
#